data_AF-A0A7V9GST8-F1
#
_entry.id   AF-A0A7V9GST8-F1
#
_cell.length_a   1.000
_cell.length_b   1.000
_cell.length_c   1.000
_cell.angle_alpha   90.00
_cell.angle_beta   90.00
_cell.angle_gamma   90.00
#
_symmetry.space_group_name_H-M   'P 1'
#
loop_
_entity.id
_entity.type
_entity.pdbx_description
1 polymer ?
#
loop_
_entity_poly.entity_id
_entity_poly.type
_entity_poly.pdbx_seq_one_letter_code
_entity_poly.pdbx_strand_id
1 'polypeptide(L)'
;MHSRQQFLRGAGLAAAGGSAALLAACGGGATTPASPGADGDVAVLNGLLDIENGAVAAYQGIAPLLRGPALAAANLFGDQEQEHADGLAQAIRDLGGTPAKTKAAADYERALGIDRLGSRREALEFAVELENGTVAAYIATLPKLQSGELRGTAAAILTTEAEQMSVLLETLGEPPVPEAFVTGREA
;
A
#
# COMPACT_ATOMS: atom_id res chain seq x y z
N MET A 1 17.13 -32.44 -19.08
CA MET A 1 16.53 -31.11 -19.34
C MET A 1 15.03 -31.29 -19.43
N HIS A 2 14.33 -31.21 -18.29
CA HIS A 2 12.89 -31.45 -18.22
C HIS A 2 12.14 -30.11 -18.28
N SER A 3 11.20 -30.07 -19.22
CA SER A 3 10.50 -28.89 -19.73
C SER A 3 9.70 -28.15 -18.65
N ARG A 4 9.99 -26.86 -18.50
CA ARG A 4 9.27 -25.90 -17.63
C ARG A 4 7.85 -25.53 -18.12
N GLN A 5 7.32 -26.21 -19.13
CA GLN A 5 6.09 -25.79 -19.83
C GLN A 5 4.82 -26.55 -19.45
N GLN A 6 4.82 -27.37 -18.39
CA GLN A 6 3.65 -28.19 -18.03
C GLN A 6 2.86 -27.70 -16.80
N PHE A 7 3.24 -26.58 -16.17
CA PHE A 7 2.60 -26.18 -14.90
C PHE A 7 1.37 -25.25 -15.02
N LEU A 8 0.96 -24.82 -16.22
CA LEU A 8 -0.18 -23.88 -16.35
C LEU A 8 -1.28 -24.39 -17.27
N ARG A 9 -1.79 -25.60 -16.99
CA ARG A 9 -3.07 -26.06 -17.53
C ARG A 9 -3.84 -26.81 -16.45
N GLY A 10 -4.81 -26.12 -15.83
CA GLY A 10 -5.87 -26.80 -15.11
C GLY A 10 -6.44 -26.05 -13.90
N ALA A 11 -7.33 -25.10 -14.14
CA ALA A 11 -8.52 -24.88 -13.32
C ALA A 11 -9.48 -23.97 -14.11
N GLY A 12 -10.65 -24.51 -14.48
CA GLY A 12 -11.71 -23.76 -15.14
C GLY A 12 -13.00 -23.75 -14.32
N LEU A 13 -13.87 -22.80 -14.69
CA LEU A 13 -15.34 -22.75 -14.50
C LEU A 13 -15.82 -22.53 -13.04
N ALA A 14 -16.81 -21.69 -12.69
CA ALA A 14 -17.94 -21.10 -13.42
C ALA A 14 -18.63 -19.93 -12.65
N ALA A 15 -19.50 -19.19 -13.36
CA ALA A 15 -20.74 -18.50 -12.91
C ALA A 15 -20.60 -17.25 -12.01
N ALA A 16 -21.39 -16.17 -12.08
CA ALA A 16 -22.54 -15.74 -12.89
C ALA A 16 -22.83 -14.25 -12.56
N GLY A 17 -23.61 -13.56 -13.39
CA GLY A 17 -24.43 -12.41 -12.96
C GLY A 17 -24.02 -11.04 -13.49
N GLY A 18 -24.52 -10.72 -14.70
CA GLY A 18 -24.57 -9.33 -15.18
C GLY A 18 -25.84 -8.63 -14.70
N SER A 19 -25.69 -7.35 -14.32
CA SER A 19 -26.59 -6.20 -14.63
C SER A 19 -26.45 -5.12 -13.55
N ALA A 20 -25.92 -3.94 -13.91
CA ALA A 20 -26.24 -2.68 -13.24
C ALA A 20 -25.98 -1.47 -14.16
N ALA A 21 -27.11 -0.95 -14.69
CA ALA A 21 -27.43 0.44 -14.99
C ALA A 21 -26.45 1.35 -15.77
N LEU A 22 -26.82 1.62 -17.02
CA LEU A 22 -26.49 2.86 -17.74
C LEU A 22 -27.30 4.02 -17.15
N LEU A 23 -26.63 5.06 -16.67
CA LEU A 23 -27.24 6.38 -16.47
C LEU A 23 -26.45 7.41 -17.28
N ALA A 24 -27.09 7.90 -18.34
CA ALA A 24 -26.65 9.06 -19.10
C ALA A 24 -26.88 10.33 -18.28
N ALA A 25 -25.83 11.12 -18.06
CA ALA A 25 -25.94 12.50 -17.61
C ALA A 25 -25.33 13.42 -18.68
N CYS A 26 -26.20 14.12 -19.40
CA CYS A 26 -25.84 15.25 -20.24
C CYS A 26 -25.53 16.46 -19.35
N GLY A 27 -24.34 17.06 -19.48
CA GLY A 27 -24.03 18.30 -18.79
C GLY A 27 -22.58 18.77 -18.92
N GLY A 28 -22.25 19.39 -20.05
CA GLY A 28 -21.32 20.53 -20.16
C GLY A 28 -19.92 20.44 -19.54
N GLY A 29 -18.95 20.06 -20.36
CA GLY A 29 -17.53 20.24 -20.12
C GLY A 29 -16.76 19.30 -21.02
N ALA A 30 -15.91 19.79 -21.91
CA ALA A 30 -15.05 18.93 -22.71
C ALA A 30 -13.96 18.35 -21.79
N THR A 31 -14.29 17.30 -21.07
CA THR A 31 -13.34 16.36 -20.51
C THR A 31 -13.22 15.22 -21.51
N THR A 32 -11.99 14.94 -21.93
CA THR A 32 -11.66 13.72 -22.66
C THR A 32 -12.22 12.56 -21.83
N PRO A 33 -12.99 11.61 -22.40
CA PRO A 33 -13.48 10.48 -21.63
C PRO A 33 -12.27 9.74 -21.09
N ALA A 34 -12.16 9.64 -19.77
CA ALA A 34 -11.23 8.71 -19.16
C ALA A 34 -11.51 7.33 -19.75
N SER A 35 -10.48 6.60 -20.16
CA SER A 35 -10.66 5.21 -20.59
C SER A 35 -11.34 4.45 -19.45
N PRO A 36 -12.27 3.51 -19.69
CA PRO A 36 -12.96 2.78 -18.63
C PRO A 36 -12.04 2.08 -17.60
N GLY A 37 -10.77 1.84 -17.96
CA GLY A 37 -9.73 1.37 -17.04
C GLY A 37 -9.09 2.44 -16.15
N ALA A 38 -9.05 3.70 -16.58
CA ALA A 38 -8.44 4.80 -15.83
C ALA A 38 -9.26 5.18 -14.59
N ASP A 39 -10.60 5.19 -14.66
CA ASP A 39 -11.46 5.45 -13.49
C ASP A 39 -11.29 4.35 -12.42
N GLY A 40 -11.10 3.10 -12.86
CA GLY A 40 -10.80 1.97 -11.98
C GLY A 40 -9.42 2.11 -11.30
N ASP A 41 -8.40 2.46 -12.08
CA ASP A 41 -7.05 2.69 -11.57
C ASP A 41 -7.00 3.87 -10.58
N VAL A 42 -7.72 4.97 -10.86
CA VAL A 42 -7.81 6.12 -9.94
C VAL A 42 -8.43 5.74 -8.60
N ALA A 43 -9.50 4.95 -8.58
CA ALA A 43 -10.12 4.49 -7.34
C ALA A 43 -9.18 3.60 -6.54
N VAL A 44 -8.46 2.72 -7.23
CA VAL A 44 -7.48 1.81 -6.63
C VAL A 44 -6.30 2.57 -6.04
N LEU A 45 -5.71 3.51 -6.79
CA LEU A 45 -4.59 4.33 -6.32
C LEU A 45 -4.99 5.23 -5.14
N ASN A 46 -6.21 5.75 -5.11
CA ASN A 46 -6.71 6.51 -3.96
C ASN A 46 -6.80 5.68 -2.68
N GLY A 47 -7.08 4.37 -2.81
CA GLY A 47 -7.04 3.45 -1.67
C GLY A 47 -5.63 3.27 -1.13
N LEU A 48 -4.65 3.07 -2.02
CA LEU A 48 -3.22 2.99 -1.63
C LEU A 48 -2.73 4.31 -1.03
N LEU A 49 -3.11 5.45 -1.63
CA LEU A 49 -2.75 6.77 -1.10
C LEU A 49 -3.24 6.98 0.34
N ASP A 50 -4.44 6.50 0.69
CA ASP A 50 -4.93 6.60 2.08
C ASP A 50 -4.11 5.72 3.05
N ILE A 51 -3.59 4.59 2.57
CA ILE A 51 -2.70 3.70 3.34
C ILE A 51 -1.36 4.39 3.58
N GLU A 52 -0.71 4.94 2.56
CA GLU A 52 0.59 5.61 2.73
C GLU A 52 0.49 6.84 3.63
N ASN A 53 -0.59 7.63 3.49
CA ASN A 53 -0.84 8.73 4.43
C ASN A 53 -1.00 8.25 5.88
N GLY A 54 -1.60 7.06 6.06
CA GLY A 54 -1.67 6.40 7.35
C GLY A 54 -0.30 5.96 7.86
N ALA A 55 0.55 5.40 7.00
CA ALA A 55 1.91 4.98 7.34
C ALA A 55 2.81 6.17 7.71
N VAL A 56 2.74 7.28 6.96
CA VAL A 56 3.39 8.56 7.31
C VAL A 56 3.00 9.00 8.73
N ALA A 57 1.70 9.05 9.01
CA ALA A 57 1.21 9.45 10.33
C ALA A 57 1.64 8.48 11.43
N ALA A 58 1.67 7.18 11.12
CA ALA A 58 2.09 6.14 12.05
C ALA A 58 3.57 6.28 12.43
N TYR A 59 4.47 6.44 11.46
CA TYR A 59 5.89 6.65 11.73
C TYR A 59 6.18 7.91 12.53
N GLN A 60 5.50 9.01 12.20
CA GLN A 60 5.57 10.25 12.99
C GLN A 60 5.06 10.04 14.42
N GLY A 61 3.97 9.28 14.59
CA GLY A 61 3.36 9.00 15.87
C GLY A 61 4.19 8.09 16.79
N ILE A 62 4.91 7.11 16.24
CA ILE A 62 5.75 6.20 17.04
C ILE A 62 7.16 6.77 17.33
N ALA A 63 7.66 7.70 16.52
CA ALA A 63 9.01 8.27 16.68
C ALA A 63 9.34 8.74 18.11
N PRO A 64 8.43 9.39 18.87
CA PRO A 64 8.68 9.78 20.26
C PRO A 64 9.00 8.62 21.22
N LEU A 65 8.64 7.38 20.88
CA LEU A 65 8.92 6.17 21.65
C LEU A 65 10.27 5.52 21.30
N LEU A 66 10.91 5.98 20.22
CA LEU A 66 12.13 5.37 19.66
C LEU A 66 13.37 6.21 19.96
N ARG A 67 14.54 5.57 19.99
CA ARG A 67 15.83 6.23 20.22
C ARG A 67 16.92 5.56 19.36
N GLY A 68 18.02 6.28 19.14
CA GLY A 68 19.19 5.74 18.45
C GLY A 68 18.86 5.24 17.04
N PRO A 69 19.41 4.08 16.62
CA PRO A 69 19.16 3.53 15.27
C PRO A 69 17.69 3.31 14.94
N ALA A 70 16.86 2.91 15.92
CA ALA A 70 15.43 2.70 15.69
C ALA A 70 14.68 4.00 15.35
N LEU A 71 15.06 5.12 15.98
CA LEU A 71 14.50 6.44 15.63
C LEU A 71 14.98 6.89 14.25
N ALA A 72 16.24 6.63 13.90
CA ALA A 72 16.77 6.96 12.59
C ALA A 72 16.05 6.19 11.48
N ALA A 73 15.79 4.89 11.68
CA ALA A 73 15.01 4.07 10.77
C ALA A 73 13.57 4.59 10.63
N ALA A 74 12.87 4.87 11.75
CA ALA A 74 11.50 5.39 11.70
C ALA A 74 11.38 6.74 10.97
N ASN A 75 12.36 7.64 11.13
CA ASN A 75 12.38 8.89 10.38
C ASN A 75 12.61 8.65 8.88
N LEU A 76 13.55 7.77 8.52
CA LEU A 76 13.81 7.42 7.13
C LEU A 76 12.57 6.80 6.47
N PHE A 77 11.90 5.87 7.16
CA PHE A 77 10.70 5.21 6.65
C PHE A 77 9.55 6.20 6.53
N GLY A 78 9.32 7.07 7.52
CA GLY A 78 8.34 8.15 7.41
C GLY A 78 8.58 9.09 6.22
N ASP A 79 9.85 9.38 5.87
CA ASP A 79 10.20 10.14 4.67
C ASP A 79 9.91 9.35 3.38
N GLN A 80 10.22 8.05 3.34
CA GLN A 80 9.93 7.16 2.22
C GLN A 80 8.42 7.01 1.98
N GLU A 81 7.62 6.86 3.05
CA GLU A 81 6.16 6.81 2.94
C GLU A 81 5.56 8.11 2.41
N GLN A 82 6.18 9.25 2.72
CA GLN A 82 5.76 10.52 2.14
C GLN A 82 6.07 10.57 0.63
N GLU A 83 7.22 10.04 0.21
CA GLU A 83 7.57 9.93 -1.21
C GLU A 83 6.63 8.96 -1.96
N HIS A 84 6.24 7.84 -1.33
CA HIS A 84 5.23 6.92 -1.86
C HIS A 84 3.88 7.63 -2.06
N ALA A 85 3.39 8.31 -1.01
CA ALA A 85 2.14 9.07 -1.06
C ALA A 85 2.15 10.15 -2.15
N ASP A 86 3.25 10.90 -2.28
CA ASP A 86 3.39 11.94 -3.29
C ASP A 86 3.40 11.37 -4.71
N GLY A 87 4.09 10.24 -4.91
CA GLY A 87 4.13 9.51 -6.18
C GLY A 87 2.75 8.99 -6.59
N LEU A 88 2.00 8.38 -5.66
CA LEU A 88 0.63 7.93 -5.91
C LEU A 88 -0.31 9.09 -6.23
N ALA A 89 -0.21 10.19 -5.46
CA ALA A 89 -0.99 11.39 -5.72
C ALA A 89 -0.69 11.98 -7.10
N GLN A 90 0.57 11.93 -7.55
CA GLN A 90 0.94 12.35 -8.90
C GLN A 90 0.35 11.42 -9.96
N ALA A 91 0.46 10.11 -9.80
CA ALA A 91 -0.13 9.14 -10.72
C ALA A 91 -1.65 9.33 -10.87
N ILE A 92 -2.36 9.62 -9.77
CA ILE A 92 -3.79 9.94 -9.81
C ILE A 92 -4.06 11.19 -10.65
N ARG A 93 -3.27 12.25 -10.49
CA ARG A 93 -3.41 13.48 -11.27
C ARG A 93 -3.14 13.24 -12.76
N ASP A 94 -2.13 12.43 -13.08
CA ASP A 94 -1.76 12.11 -14.47
C ASP A 94 -2.85 11.31 -15.20
N LEU A 95 -3.64 10.52 -14.46
CA LEU A 95 -4.84 9.85 -14.97
C LEU A 95 -6.06 10.77 -15.09
N GLY A 96 -5.94 12.05 -14.73
CA GLY A 96 -7.04 13.02 -14.69
C GLY A 96 -7.95 12.90 -13.46
N GLY A 97 -7.55 12.09 -12.47
CA GLY A 97 -8.24 11.91 -11.20
C GLY A 97 -7.94 13.00 -10.18
N THR A 98 -8.69 12.98 -9.08
CA THR A 98 -8.42 13.84 -7.91
C THR A 98 -7.86 12.98 -6.78
N PRO A 99 -6.64 13.28 -6.27
CA PRO A 99 -6.10 12.59 -5.10
C PRO A 99 -6.98 12.81 -3.87
N ALA A 100 -7.18 11.75 -3.10
CA ALA A 100 -7.86 11.80 -1.82
C ALA A 100 -7.15 12.80 -0.90
N LYS A 101 -7.93 13.58 -0.16
CA LYS A 101 -7.37 14.48 0.83
C LYS A 101 -6.84 13.66 2.00
N THR A 102 -5.58 13.90 2.35
CA THR A 102 -4.99 13.39 3.59
C THR A 102 -5.85 13.80 4.78
N LYS A 103 -6.21 12.82 5.63
CA LYS A 103 -6.92 13.07 6.88
C LYS A 103 -5.99 13.78 7.88
N ALA A 104 -6.52 14.28 8.99
CA ALA A 104 -5.64 14.78 10.05
C ALA A 104 -4.81 13.63 10.63
N ALA A 105 -3.54 13.86 10.96
CA ALA A 105 -2.66 12.85 11.57
C ALA A 105 -3.31 12.19 12.80
N ALA A 106 -3.95 13.00 13.66
CA ALA A 106 -4.66 12.52 14.84
C ALA A 106 -5.84 11.56 14.56
N ASP A 107 -6.40 11.59 13.34
CA ASP A 107 -7.45 10.64 12.94
C ASP A 107 -6.84 9.29 12.56
N TYR A 108 -5.69 9.28 11.87
CA TYR A 108 -4.94 8.06 11.59
C TYR A 108 -4.38 7.45 12.88
N GLU A 109 -3.74 8.25 13.74
CA GLU A 109 -3.19 7.78 15.02
C GLU A 109 -4.24 7.08 15.87
N ARG A 110 -5.45 7.65 15.95
CA ARG A 110 -6.58 7.06 16.67
C ARG A 110 -7.07 5.77 16.02
N ALA A 111 -7.17 5.74 14.68
CA ALA A 111 -7.62 4.57 13.95
C ALA A 111 -6.64 3.40 14.06
N LEU A 112 -5.34 3.70 14.11
CA LEU A 112 -4.24 2.74 14.22
C LEU A 112 -3.89 2.40 15.68
N GLY A 113 -4.47 3.11 16.66
CA GLY A 113 -4.23 2.86 18.09
C GLY A 113 -2.83 3.25 18.56
N ILE A 114 -2.17 4.20 17.88
CA ILE A 114 -0.83 4.70 18.23
C ILE A 114 -0.80 5.25 19.67
N ASP A 115 -1.91 5.87 20.09
CA ASP A 115 -2.10 6.43 21.43
C ASP A 115 -2.04 5.40 22.57
N ARG A 116 -2.11 4.10 22.23
CA ARG A 116 -2.05 2.98 23.20
C ARG A 116 -0.65 2.41 23.36
N LEU A 117 0.31 2.78 22.49
CA LEU A 117 1.67 2.27 22.52
C LEU A 117 2.45 2.96 23.65
N GLY A 118 3.00 2.16 24.57
CA GLY A 118 3.66 2.67 25.78
C GLY A 118 5.17 2.46 25.80
N SER A 119 5.71 1.68 24.87
CA SER A 119 7.11 1.26 24.91
C SER A 119 7.76 1.19 23.53
N ARG A 120 9.11 1.22 23.52
CA ARG A 120 9.91 1.01 22.30
C ARG A 120 9.56 -0.31 21.60
N ARG A 121 9.33 -1.38 22.37
CA ARG A 121 9.07 -2.70 21.79
C ARG A 121 7.69 -2.74 21.13
N GLU A 122 6.65 -2.27 21.82
CA GLU A 122 5.30 -2.16 21.24
C GLU A 122 5.29 -1.27 19.98
N ALA A 123 6.07 -0.19 19.97
CA ALA A 123 6.20 0.67 18.78
C ALA A 123 6.83 -0.04 17.58
N LEU A 124 7.83 -0.89 17.81
CA LEU A 124 8.50 -1.65 16.74
C LEU A 124 7.66 -2.85 16.28
N GLU A 125 6.99 -3.54 17.20
CA GLU A 125 6.02 -4.61 16.87
C GLU A 125 4.88 -4.04 16.03
N PHE A 126 4.32 -2.90 16.43
CA PHE A 126 3.33 -2.16 15.65
C PHE A 126 3.86 -1.78 14.25
N ALA A 127 5.12 -1.30 14.15
CA ALA A 127 5.69 -0.95 12.85
C ALA A 127 5.80 -2.17 11.92
N VAL A 128 6.18 -3.35 12.45
CA VAL A 128 6.18 -4.59 11.66
C VAL A 128 4.77 -4.95 11.17
N GLU A 129 3.76 -4.82 12.03
CA GLU A 129 2.36 -5.07 11.66
C GLU A 129 1.87 -4.08 10.59
N LEU A 130 2.26 -2.82 10.70
CA LEU A 130 1.98 -1.76 9.72
C LEU A 130 2.55 -2.15 8.34
N GLU A 131 3.86 -2.42 8.26
CA GLU A 131 4.53 -2.79 7.01
C GLU A 131 3.93 -4.05 6.39
N ASN A 132 3.67 -5.08 7.19
CA ASN A 132 3.04 -6.31 6.72
C ASN A 132 1.62 -6.05 6.18
N GLY A 133 0.88 -5.15 6.81
CA GLY A 133 -0.43 -4.68 6.35
C GLY A 133 -0.35 -3.94 5.01
N THR A 134 0.62 -3.04 4.84
CA THR A 134 0.86 -2.30 3.59
C THR A 134 1.25 -3.25 2.46
N VAL A 135 2.19 -4.18 2.70
CA VAL A 135 2.53 -5.28 1.79
C VAL A 135 1.28 -6.04 1.33
N ALA A 136 0.39 -6.42 2.26
CA ALA A 136 -0.84 -7.15 1.94
C ALA A 136 -1.75 -6.34 1.01
N ALA A 137 -1.89 -5.04 1.29
CA ALA A 137 -2.71 -4.13 0.52
C ALA A 137 -2.19 -3.97 -0.91
N TYR A 138 -0.87 -3.84 -1.09
CA TYR A 138 -0.25 -3.79 -2.41
C TYR A 138 -0.43 -5.10 -3.20
N ILE A 139 -0.18 -6.26 -2.58
CA ILE A 139 -0.41 -7.57 -3.22
C ILE A 139 -1.86 -7.71 -3.70
N ALA A 140 -2.82 -7.32 -2.85
CA ALA A 140 -4.25 -7.38 -3.18
C ALA A 140 -4.66 -6.38 -4.28
N THR A 141 -3.83 -5.37 -4.54
CA THR A 141 -4.10 -4.27 -5.45
C THR A 141 -3.46 -4.45 -6.82
N LEU A 142 -2.28 -5.05 -6.89
CA LEU A 142 -1.54 -5.28 -8.14
C LEU A 142 -2.38 -5.88 -9.28
N PRO A 143 -3.25 -6.90 -9.06
CA PRO A 143 -4.06 -7.47 -10.14
C PRO A 143 -5.21 -6.56 -10.62
N LYS A 144 -5.56 -5.53 -9.84
CA LYS A 144 -6.67 -4.61 -10.15
C LYS A 144 -6.23 -3.47 -11.07
N LEU A 145 -4.95 -3.08 -10.98
CA LEU A 145 -4.36 -2.04 -11.82
C LEU A 145 -4.32 -2.51 -13.27
N GLN A 146 -4.86 -1.69 -14.18
CA GLN A 146 -4.93 -2.00 -15.62
C GLN A 146 -3.62 -1.64 -16.33
N SER A 147 -2.99 -0.52 -15.94
CA SER A 147 -1.70 -0.11 -16.49
C SER A 147 -0.53 -0.97 -16.01
N GLY A 148 0.31 -1.42 -16.95
CA GLY A 148 1.56 -2.11 -16.63
C GLY A 148 2.58 -1.23 -15.92
N GLU A 149 2.58 0.07 -16.23
CA GLU A 149 3.43 1.06 -15.57
C GLU A 149 3.01 1.23 -14.11
N LEU A 150 1.71 1.39 -13.83
CA LEU A 150 1.20 1.50 -12.46
C LEU A 150 1.47 0.23 -11.65
N ARG A 151 1.36 -0.96 -12.27
CA ARG A 151 1.77 -2.21 -11.63
C ARG A 151 3.26 -2.22 -11.30
N GLY A 152 4.11 -1.67 -12.17
CA GLY A 152 5.54 -1.51 -11.92
C GLY A 152 5.81 -0.60 -10.72
N THR A 153 5.17 0.58 -10.67
CA THR A 153 5.28 1.51 -9.53
C THR A 153 4.81 0.87 -8.23
N ALA A 154 3.62 0.25 -8.23
CA ALA A 154 3.08 -0.41 -7.05
C ALA A 154 3.95 -1.59 -6.59
N ALA A 155 4.58 -2.33 -7.51
CA ALA A 155 5.50 -3.41 -7.15
C ALA A 155 6.82 -2.89 -6.56
N ALA A 156 7.30 -1.73 -7.02
CA ALA A 156 8.49 -1.08 -6.45
C ALA A 156 8.22 -0.61 -5.01
N ILE A 157 7.07 0.01 -4.75
CA ILE A 157 6.66 0.41 -3.40
C ILE A 157 6.56 -0.82 -2.50
N LEU A 158 5.78 -1.84 -2.89
CA LEU A 158 5.68 -3.12 -2.17
C LEU A 158 7.04 -3.73 -1.78
N THR A 159 8.04 -3.62 -2.66
CA THR A 159 9.37 -4.15 -2.39
C THR A 159 10.07 -3.36 -1.29
N THR A 160 9.88 -2.04 -1.27
CA THR A 160 10.40 -1.15 -0.23
C THR A 160 9.74 -1.43 1.12
N GLU A 161 8.41 -1.57 1.19
CA GLU A 161 7.69 -1.96 2.42
C GLU A 161 8.27 -3.27 3.02
N ALA A 162 8.55 -4.25 2.15
CA ALA A 162 9.15 -5.52 2.58
C ALA A 162 10.58 -5.35 3.11
N GLU A 163 11.38 -4.46 2.52
CA GLU A 163 12.73 -4.12 3.00
C GLU A 163 12.66 -3.41 4.36
N GLN A 164 11.72 -2.48 4.55
CA GLN A 164 11.49 -1.81 5.83
C GLN A 164 11.11 -2.83 6.92
N MET A 165 10.19 -3.75 6.62
CA MET A 165 9.82 -4.84 7.51
C MET A 165 11.04 -5.68 7.93
N SER A 166 11.93 -6.03 6.99
CA SER A 166 13.18 -6.75 7.29
C SER A 166 14.08 -6.00 8.28
N VAL A 167 14.23 -4.68 8.12
CA VAL A 167 15.02 -3.85 9.05
C VAL A 167 14.37 -3.77 10.44
N LEU A 168 13.05 -3.69 10.51
CA LEU A 168 12.31 -3.66 11.78
C LEU A 168 12.44 -4.98 12.54
N LEU A 169 12.30 -6.12 11.85
CA LEU A 169 12.53 -7.45 12.41
C LEU A 169 13.95 -7.60 12.96
N GLU A 170 14.97 -7.18 12.21
CA GLU A 170 16.36 -7.17 12.69
C GLU A 170 16.51 -6.30 13.96
N THR A 171 15.84 -5.13 13.97
CA THR A 171 15.86 -4.20 15.11
C THR A 171 15.17 -4.75 16.37
N LEU A 172 14.24 -5.69 16.21
CA LEU A 172 13.60 -6.48 17.27
C LEU A 172 14.43 -7.70 17.69
N GLY A 173 15.46 -8.07 16.93
CA GLY A 173 16.24 -9.29 17.13
C GLY A 173 15.58 -10.55 16.57
N GLU A 174 14.64 -10.38 15.63
CA GLU A 174 13.95 -11.45 14.92
C GLU A 174 14.64 -11.75 13.57
N PRO A 175 14.38 -12.93 12.96
CA PRO A 175 14.91 -13.22 11.62
C PRO A 175 14.40 -12.19 10.59
N PRO A 176 15.27 -11.43 9.90
CA PRO A 176 14.84 -10.34 9.00
C PRO A 176 14.16 -10.82 7.72
N VAL A 177 14.37 -12.07 7.33
CA VAL A 177 13.72 -12.71 6.17
C VAL A 177 13.16 -14.05 6.64
N PRO A 178 12.02 -14.03 7.37
CA PRO A 178 11.52 -15.22 8.04
C PRO A 178 10.92 -16.25 7.08
N GLU A 179 10.41 -15.79 5.94
CA GLU A 179 9.64 -16.58 4.97
C GLU A 179 10.21 -16.46 3.56
N ALA A 180 10.02 -17.50 2.75
CA ALA A 180 10.42 -17.50 1.34
C ALA A 180 9.49 -16.68 0.44
N PHE A 181 8.27 -16.40 0.91
CA PHE A 181 7.25 -15.63 0.21
C PHE A 181 6.73 -14.53 1.12
N VAL A 182 6.91 -13.27 0.70
CA VAL A 182 6.30 -12.11 1.36
C VAL A 182 4.84 -12.06 0.95
N THR A 183 3.91 -12.29 1.90
CA THR A 183 2.47 -12.41 1.58
C THR A 183 1.57 -11.40 2.28
N GLY A 184 2.08 -10.59 3.21
CA GLY A 184 1.24 -9.65 3.95
C GLY A 184 0.26 -10.33 4.92
N ARG A 185 0.63 -11.50 5.47
CA ARG A 185 -0.19 -12.26 6.42
C ARG A 185 0.68 -12.61 7.61
N GLU A 186 0.08 -12.71 8.79
CA GLU A 186 0.75 -13.35 9.93
C GLU A 186 1.12 -14.79 9.57
N ALA A 187 2.29 -15.23 10.04
CA ALA A 187 2.77 -16.60 9.92
C ALA A 187 2.03 -17.55 10.87
#